data_AF-A0A7R8VND1-F1
#
_entry.id   AF-A0A7R8VND1-F1
#
_cell.length_a   1.000
_cell.length_b   1.000
_cell.length_c   1.000
_cell.angle_alpha   90.00
_cell.angle_beta   90.00
_cell.angle_gamma   90.00
#
_symmetry.space_group_name_H-M   'P 1'
#
loop_
_entity.id
_entity.type
_entity.pdbx_description
1 polymer ?
#
loop_
_entity_poly.entity_id
_entity_poly.type
_entity_poly.pdbx_seq_one_letter_code
_entity_poly.pdbx_strand_id
1 'polypeptide(L)'
;MMNPMVAEIFNAPDYIFLTGTAREILFDGVTVVNCTEPLSPTAEMLCDQLAGIMPETVRNTEPGIFKFSFYHHRNGTIKGRYRVDRGISDPRNLGRIVEYEGRKNVTAWGQEQCNMINGTDASIFPPFQTDPQIDVFFPEICRSLSLDFKNEGIYKDVAVRKYGNSPQTFEDPDVDESNKCFCTGKGRKRQCLKRGVLDLTDCQGVPTILSYPHLYMASPEYRTYAKGLNPSKEKHEAFLEIEPVRDEGREKGFGDKGERRESDVTTYGLSPTQGINSDDHYGKWHVNAKNMYTIRTINRWCHRDTNRWCLLQKSGLLLHGANRVQLNIFMVNIPELDLLKNVSEGLFPVVWMDEGIEVDDLNMVTLKKAFKFVNAFNTIKWLAIVVGVGVIGVALYLMKQNKNRGSYDNRVLPTLSTKTRGEINISFEGSGKKTANNSGVTTVQEVLRNEKGDIDASTLDRNSTKSAISKNGLN
;
A
#
# COMPACT_ATOMS: atom_id res chain seq x y z
N MET A 1 -52.66 -11.15 -3.71
CA MET A 1 -52.52 -11.28 -5.17
C MET A 1 -51.27 -10.54 -5.57
N MET A 2 -50.24 -11.25 -6.07
CA MET A 2 -49.38 -10.63 -7.09
C MET A 2 -50.36 -10.01 -8.07
N ASN A 3 -50.23 -8.71 -8.36
CA ASN A 3 -51.06 -8.12 -9.41
C ASN A 3 -50.90 -9.06 -10.62
N PRO A 4 -51.97 -9.62 -11.21
CA PRO A 4 -51.87 -10.59 -12.31
C PRO A 4 -50.88 -10.14 -13.39
N MET A 5 -50.75 -8.83 -13.58
CA MET A 5 -49.70 -8.15 -14.34
C MET A 5 -48.24 -8.58 -14.02
N VAL A 6 -47.84 -8.68 -12.75
CA VAL A 6 -46.48 -9.11 -12.33
C VAL A 6 -46.27 -10.58 -12.63
N ALA A 7 -47.28 -11.42 -12.47
CA ALA A 7 -47.17 -12.84 -12.82
C ALA A 7 -46.99 -13.01 -14.35
N GLU A 8 -47.69 -12.19 -15.13
CA GLU A 8 -47.68 -12.19 -16.60
C GLU A 8 -46.32 -11.80 -17.19
N ILE A 9 -45.72 -10.71 -16.71
CA ILE A 9 -44.48 -10.14 -17.28
C ILE A 9 -43.22 -10.91 -16.86
N PHE A 10 -43.18 -11.39 -15.62
CA PHE A 10 -42.03 -12.16 -15.14
C PHE A 10 -42.04 -13.61 -15.63
N ASN A 11 -43.06 -13.99 -16.44
CA ASN A 11 -43.35 -15.37 -16.84
C ASN A 11 -43.18 -16.31 -15.64
N ALA A 12 -43.72 -15.88 -14.50
CA ALA A 12 -43.21 -16.29 -13.20
C ALA A 12 -43.42 -17.79 -13.03
N PRO A 13 -42.36 -18.60 -12.85
CA PRO A 13 -42.52 -20.01 -12.56
C PRO A 13 -43.36 -20.18 -11.29
N ASP A 14 -43.97 -21.35 -11.09
CA ASP A 14 -44.69 -21.71 -9.84
C ASP A 14 -43.80 -21.62 -8.58
N TYR A 15 -42.50 -21.32 -8.73
CA TYR A 15 -41.47 -21.32 -7.71
C TYR A 15 -40.57 -20.07 -7.79
N ILE A 16 -40.10 -19.60 -6.63
CA ILE A 16 -39.26 -18.39 -6.46
C ILE A 16 -37.81 -18.53 -6.94
N PHE A 17 -37.42 -19.73 -7.37
CA PHE A 17 -36.04 -20.04 -7.73
C PHE A 17 -35.88 -20.03 -9.25
N LEU A 18 -34.76 -19.49 -9.74
CA LEU A 18 -34.40 -19.57 -11.15
C LEU A 18 -33.27 -20.57 -11.32
N THR A 19 -33.32 -21.35 -12.40
CA THR A 19 -32.25 -22.27 -12.78
C THR A 19 -31.52 -21.70 -13.98
N GLY A 20 -30.20 -21.72 -13.93
CA GLY A 20 -29.33 -21.34 -15.04
C GLY A 20 -27.95 -21.92 -14.84
N THR A 21 -27.17 -21.96 -15.91
CA THR A 21 -25.75 -22.29 -15.85
C THR A 21 -24.98 -21.20 -15.10
N ALA A 22 -23.79 -21.54 -14.58
CA ALA A 22 -22.94 -20.55 -13.92
C ALA A 22 -22.61 -19.35 -14.83
N ARG A 23 -22.46 -19.60 -16.15
CA ARG A 23 -22.19 -18.56 -17.15
C ARG A 23 -23.39 -17.61 -17.32
N GLU A 24 -24.61 -18.13 -17.32
CA GLU A 24 -25.83 -17.31 -17.41
C GLU A 24 -26.02 -16.46 -16.16
N ILE A 25 -25.88 -17.05 -14.97
CA ILE A 25 -26.04 -16.33 -13.71
C ILE A 25 -25.01 -15.20 -13.56
N LEU A 26 -23.76 -15.45 -13.94
CA LEU A 26 -22.68 -14.48 -13.78
C LEU A 26 -22.63 -13.46 -14.92
N PHE A 27 -22.81 -13.86 -16.19
CA PHE A 27 -22.48 -13.02 -17.34
C PHE A 27 -23.55 -12.96 -18.44
N ASP A 28 -24.00 -14.08 -18.99
CA ASP A 28 -24.85 -14.04 -20.20
C ASP A 28 -26.27 -13.56 -19.87
N GLY A 29 -26.72 -13.83 -18.66
CA GLY A 29 -28.00 -13.44 -18.09
C GLY A 29 -29.05 -14.54 -18.12
N VAL A 30 -29.81 -14.64 -17.04
CA VAL A 30 -31.03 -15.45 -16.92
C VAL A 30 -32.23 -14.54 -17.24
N THR A 31 -33.14 -14.99 -18.11
CA THR A 31 -34.35 -14.23 -18.43
C THR A 31 -35.20 -14.05 -17.17
N VAL A 32 -35.47 -12.80 -16.81
CA VAL A 32 -36.30 -12.42 -15.65
C VAL A 32 -37.61 -11.78 -16.06
N VAL A 33 -37.66 -11.17 -17.25
CA VAL A 33 -38.88 -10.59 -17.81
C VAL A 33 -38.94 -10.95 -19.30
N ASN A 34 -40.13 -11.38 -19.74
CA ASN A 34 -40.41 -11.63 -21.13
C ASN A 34 -41.71 -10.92 -21.56
N CYS A 35 -41.57 -9.94 -22.45
CA CYS A 35 -42.66 -9.13 -22.98
C CYS A 35 -43.00 -9.45 -24.45
N THR A 36 -42.56 -10.58 -25.00
CA THR A 36 -42.79 -10.94 -26.41
C THR A 36 -44.14 -11.63 -26.67
N GLU A 37 -44.78 -12.15 -25.62
CA GLU A 37 -46.08 -12.82 -25.70
C GLU A 37 -47.23 -11.80 -25.72
N PRO A 38 -48.44 -12.15 -26.21
CA PRO A 38 -49.61 -11.27 -26.12
C PRO A 38 -49.96 -11.02 -24.65
N LEU A 39 -49.66 -9.82 -24.18
CA LEU A 39 -49.87 -9.36 -22.80
C LEU A 39 -51.21 -8.61 -22.65
N SER A 40 -51.71 -8.54 -21.42
CA SER A 40 -52.77 -7.61 -21.05
C SER A 40 -52.34 -6.15 -21.27
N PRO A 41 -53.27 -5.21 -21.56
CA PRO A 41 -52.93 -3.80 -21.80
C PRO A 41 -52.12 -3.16 -20.65
N THR A 42 -52.38 -3.60 -19.42
CA THR A 42 -51.63 -3.16 -18.23
C THR A 42 -50.22 -3.73 -18.19
N ALA A 43 -50.02 -4.97 -18.64
CA ALA A 43 -48.71 -5.59 -18.68
C ALA A 43 -47.83 -5.03 -19.79
N GLU A 44 -48.42 -4.73 -20.96
CA GLU A 44 -47.75 -4.03 -22.06
C GLU A 44 -47.25 -2.64 -21.63
N MET A 45 -48.10 -1.84 -20.96
CA MET A 45 -47.70 -0.54 -20.40
C MET A 45 -46.52 -0.64 -19.43
N LEU A 46 -46.48 -1.68 -18.60
CA LEU A 46 -45.37 -1.88 -17.66
C LEU A 46 -44.10 -2.28 -18.41
N CYS A 47 -44.19 -3.19 -19.39
CA CYS A 47 -43.06 -3.58 -20.24
C CYS A 47 -42.39 -2.39 -20.94
N ASP A 48 -43.17 -1.42 -21.44
CA ASP A 48 -42.64 -0.18 -22.02
C ASP A 48 -41.85 0.66 -21.01
N GLN A 49 -42.29 0.68 -19.75
CA GLN A 49 -41.62 1.44 -18.69
C GLN A 49 -40.39 0.74 -18.11
N LEU A 50 -40.33 -0.60 -18.15
CA LEU A 50 -39.26 -1.37 -17.52
C LEU A 50 -37.88 -0.99 -18.07
N ALA A 51 -37.74 -0.70 -19.36
CA ALA A 51 -36.46 -0.32 -19.95
C ALA A 51 -35.82 0.91 -19.29
N GLY A 52 -36.62 1.84 -18.75
CA GLY A 52 -36.12 3.05 -18.07
C GLY A 52 -35.91 2.90 -16.56
N ILE A 53 -36.38 1.80 -15.96
CA ILE A 53 -36.39 1.59 -14.50
C ILE A 53 -35.41 0.49 -14.08
N MET A 54 -35.08 -0.43 -14.99
CA MET A 54 -34.22 -1.56 -14.67
C MET A 54 -32.79 -1.12 -14.27
N PRO A 55 -32.20 -1.74 -13.23
CA PRO A 55 -30.81 -1.48 -12.83
C PRO A 55 -29.83 -2.01 -13.88
N GLU A 56 -28.56 -1.58 -13.82
CA GLU A 56 -27.51 -2.02 -14.76
C GLU A 56 -27.29 -3.55 -14.79
N THR A 57 -27.69 -4.26 -13.73
CA THR A 57 -27.62 -5.72 -13.63
C THR A 57 -28.68 -6.43 -14.49
N VAL A 58 -29.68 -5.71 -14.98
CA VAL A 58 -30.73 -6.22 -15.87
C VAL A 58 -30.63 -5.52 -17.22
N ARG A 59 -30.33 -6.27 -18.27
CA ARG A 59 -30.19 -5.73 -19.62
C ARG A 59 -31.32 -6.20 -20.51
N ASN A 60 -31.76 -5.31 -21.40
CA ASN A 60 -32.61 -5.67 -22.52
C ASN A 60 -31.73 -6.31 -23.61
N THR A 61 -31.83 -7.63 -23.81
CA THR A 61 -31.01 -8.35 -24.80
C THR A 61 -31.62 -8.34 -26.18
N GLU A 62 -32.94 -8.45 -26.23
CA GLU A 62 -33.76 -8.49 -27.44
C GLU A 62 -35.04 -7.70 -27.11
N PRO A 63 -35.70 -7.03 -28.07
CA PRO A 63 -36.90 -6.24 -27.79
C PRO A 63 -37.93 -7.01 -26.93
N GLY A 64 -38.13 -6.55 -25.70
CA GLY A 64 -39.05 -7.16 -24.73
C GLY A 64 -38.46 -8.25 -23.83
N ILE A 65 -37.22 -8.70 -24.05
CA ILE A 65 -36.55 -9.72 -23.23
C ILE A 65 -35.51 -9.06 -22.34
N PHE A 66 -35.72 -9.17 -21.03
CA PHE A 66 -34.79 -8.66 -20.03
C PHE A 66 -34.12 -9.81 -19.29
N LYS A 67 -32.79 -9.77 -19.24
CA LYS A 67 -31.97 -10.78 -18.56
C LYS A 67 -31.19 -10.16 -17.41
N PHE A 68 -31.22 -10.83 -16.27
CA PHE A 68 -30.44 -10.51 -15.08
C PHE A 68 -29.13 -11.28 -15.08
N SER A 69 -28.02 -10.60 -14.74
CA SER A 69 -26.75 -11.25 -14.39
C SER A 69 -25.98 -10.39 -13.39
N PHE A 70 -25.12 -11.01 -12.59
CA PHE A 70 -24.33 -10.27 -11.60
C PHE A 70 -23.27 -9.36 -12.23
N TYR A 71 -22.62 -9.79 -13.31
CA TYR A 71 -21.37 -9.17 -13.80
C TYR A 71 -21.36 -8.74 -15.27
N HIS A 72 -22.46 -8.89 -16.02
CA HIS A 72 -22.50 -8.44 -17.43
C HIS A 72 -22.04 -6.98 -17.59
N HIS A 73 -22.62 -6.06 -16.80
CA HIS A 73 -22.34 -4.63 -16.87
C HIS A 73 -20.89 -4.26 -16.52
N ARG A 74 -20.08 -5.22 -16.05
CA ARG A 74 -18.67 -5.01 -15.70
C ARG A 74 -17.72 -5.54 -16.76
N ASN A 75 -18.15 -6.51 -17.57
CA ASN A 75 -17.27 -7.19 -18.51
C ASN A 75 -16.76 -6.24 -19.59
N GLY A 76 -15.45 -6.06 -19.68
CA GLY A 76 -14.81 -5.15 -20.65
C GLY A 76 -15.04 -3.67 -20.38
N THR A 77 -15.53 -3.29 -19.20
CA THR A 77 -15.78 -1.89 -18.83
C THR A 77 -14.67 -1.33 -17.95
N ILE A 78 -14.46 -0.01 -18.03
CA ILE A 78 -13.50 0.70 -17.18
C ILE A 78 -14.31 1.44 -16.11
N LYS A 79 -14.16 1.05 -14.84
CA LYS A 79 -14.69 1.81 -13.69
C LYS A 79 -13.64 2.78 -13.15
N GLY A 80 -14.09 3.95 -12.70
CA GLY A 80 -13.24 5.08 -12.33
C GLY A 80 -13.66 6.35 -13.05
N ARG A 81 -12.96 7.47 -12.93
CA ARG A 81 -11.51 7.64 -12.70
C ARG A 81 -11.10 7.74 -11.23
N TYR A 82 -9.96 7.12 -10.88
CA TYR A 82 -9.29 7.34 -9.60
C TYR A 82 -8.30 8.50 -9.69
N ARG A 83 -8.26 9.35 -8.66
CA ARG A 83 -7.16 10.27 -8.40
C ARG A 83 -6.44 9.83 -7.13
N VAL A 84 -5.19 9.40 -7.29
CA VAL A 84 -4.38 8.80 -6.22
C VAL A 84 -3.19 9.68 -5.91
N ASP A 85 -2.82 9.75 -4.63
CA ASP A 85 -1.63 10.45 -4.18
C ASP A 85 -0.37 9.64 -4.52
N ARG A 86 0.60 10.32 -5.15
CA ARG A 86 1.85 9.72 -5.62
C ARG A 86 2.91 9.62 -4.52
N GLY A 87 2.63 10.16 -3.33
CA GLY A 87 3.56 10.14 -2.20
C GLY A 87 4.85 10.97 -2.42
N ILE A 88 4.84 11.93 -3.35
CA ILE A 88 6.03 12.75 -3.67
C ILE A 88 6.38 13.68 -2.50
N SER A 89 5.37 14.33 -1.91
CA SER A 89 5.56 15.23 -0.77
C SER A 89 5.69 14.50 0.56
N ASP A 90 4.94 13.40 0.72
CA ASP A 90 5.01 12.53 1.90
C ASP A 90 4.80 11.08 1.44
N PRO A 91 5.82 10.20 1.56
CA PRO A 91 5.72 8.81 1.18
C PRO A 91 4.56 8.07 1.85
N ARG A 92 4.14 8.48 3.06
CA ARG A 92 3.03 7.85 3.81
C ARG A 92 1.68 8.00 3.11
N ASN A 93 1.56 8.91 2.14
CA ASN A 93 0.36 9.07 1.34
C ASN A 93 0.37 8.24 0.04
N LEU A 94 1.45 7.52 -0.27
CA LEU A 94 1.55 6.75 -1.50
C LEU A 94 0.35 5.78 -1.65
N GLY A 95 -0.32 5.85 -2.80
CA GLY A 95 -1.43 4.94 -3.11
C GLY A 95 -2.76 5.36 -2.47
N ARG A 96 -2.78 6.37 -1.60
CA ARG A 96 -4.01 6.86 -0.97
C ARG A 96 -4.94 7.47 -2.03
N ILE A 97 -6.19 7.01 -2.05
CA ILE A 97 -7.20 7.55 -2.96
C ILE A 97 -7.63 8.92 -2.44
N VAL A 98 -7.65 9.91 -3.32
CA VAL A 98 -8.08 11.29 -3.02
C VAL A 98 -9.44 11.56 -3.62
N GLU A 99 -9.72 11.06 -4.82
CA GLU A 99 -11.03 11.12 -5.45
C GLU A 99 -11.33 9.86 -6.25
N TYR A 100 -12.61 9.53 -6.29
CA TYR A 100 -13.20 8.54 -7.19
C TYR A 100 -14.29 9.23 -8.01
N GLU A 101 -14.22 9.13 -9.34
CA GLU A 101 -15.16 9.76 -10.27
C GLU A 101 -15.32 11.28 -10.06
N GLY A 102 -14.21 11.94 -9.72
CA GLY A 102 -14.17 13.39 -9.47
C GLY A 102 -14.79 13.82 -8.14
N ARG A 103 -15.15 12.86 -7.27
CA ARG A 103 -15.70 13.12 -5.94
C ARG A 103 -14.75 12.64 -4.86
N LYS A 104 -14.66 13.39 -3.76
CA LYS A 104 -13.86 13.03 -2.57
C LYS A 104 -14.58 12.02 -1.66
N ASN A 105 -15.91 12.05 -1.69
CA ASN A 105 -16.79 11.18 -0.92
C ASN A 105 -17.75 10.49 -1.90
N VAL A 106 -18.15 9.27 -1.58
CA VAL A 106 -19.27 8.60 -2.25
C VAL A 106 -20.60 9.23 -1.83
N THR A 107 -21.71 8.78 -2.40
CA THR A 107 -23.05 9.33 -2.10
C THR A 107 -24.07 8.26 -1.73
N ALA A 108 -23.63 7.02 -1.51
CA ALA A 108 -24.52 5.89 -1.27
C ALA A 108 -25.13 5.90 0.15
N TRP A 109 -24.48 6.53 1.11
CA TRP A 109 -24.82 6.41 2.53
C TRP A 109 -25.42 7.68 3.12
N GLY A 110 -26.14 7.53 4.24
CA GLY A 110 -26.98 8.60 4.80
C GLY A 110 -26.21 9.76 5.44
N GLN A 111 -24.94 9.58 5.80
CA GLN A 111 -24.11 10.59 6.48
C GLN A 111 -22.73 10.70 5.86
N GLU A 112 -22.09 11.85 6.03
CA GLU A 112 -20.79 12.15 5.40
C GLU A 112 -19.68 11.19 5.85
N GLN A 113 -19.62 10.79 7.13
CA GLN A 113 -18.55 9.91 7.60
C GLN A 113 -18.55 8.53 6.91
N CYS A 114 -19.74 7.96 6.66
CA CYS A 114 -19.87 6.69 5.95
C CYS A 114 -19.50 6.80 4.47
N ASN A 115 -19.53 8.02 3.94
CA ASN A 115 -19.25 8.29 2.55
C ASN A 115 -17.76 8.62 2.28
N MET A 116 -16.91 8.61 3.31
CA MET A 116 -15.49 8.90 3.17
C MET A 116 -14.74 7.80 2.40
N ILE A 117 -13.86 8.24 1.50
CA ILE A 117 -12.94 7.37 0.77
C ILE A 117 -11.60 7.38 1.53
N ASN A 118 -11.32 6.28 2.23
CA ASN A 118 -10.14 6.10 3.06
C ASN A 118 -9.25 5.00 2.49
N GLY A 119 -7.95 5.14 2.71
CA GLY A 119 -6.97 4.12 2.34
C GLY A 119 -6.64 4.07 0.85
N THR A 120 -6.22 2.89 0.39
CA THR A 120 -5.80 2.62 -1.00
C THR A 120 -6.80 1.70 -1.70
N ASP A 121 -6.53 1.32 -2.95
CA ASP A 121 -7.29 0.31 -3.69
C ASP A 121 -6.78 -1.12 -3.43
N ALA A 122 -6.00 -1.33 -2.36
CA ALA A 122 -5.27 -2.55 -2.04
C ALA A 122 -4.24 -3.05 -3.07
N SER A 123 -3.97 -2.32 -4.16
CA SER A 123 -2.91 -2.69 -5.10
C SER A 123 -1.51 -2.36 -4.57
N ILE A 124 -1.41 -1.29 -3.79
CA ILE A 124 -0.19 -0.80 -3.16
C ILE A 124 -0.53 -0.16 -1.82
N PHE A 125 0.38 -0.26 -0.86
CA PHE A 125 0.28 0.42 0.42
C PHE A 125 1.44 1.40 0.60
N PRO A 126 1.27 2.41 1.46
CA PRO A 126 2.38 3.28 1.82
C PRO A 126 3.60 2.47 2.29
N PRO A 127 4.81 2.91 1.92
CA PRO A 127 6.02 2.35 2.49
C PRO A 127 5.99 2.59 3.99
N PHE A 128 6.73 1.74 4.67
CA PHE A 128 6.81 1.74 6.11
C PHE A 128 5.51 1.45 6.87
N GLN A 129 4.63 0.63 6.29
CA GLN A 129 3.37 0.26 6.91
C GLN A 129 3.59 -0.45 8.27
N THR A 130 3.22 0.23 9.35
CA THR A 130 3.26 -0.25 10.75
C THR A 130 1.93 -0.10 11.47
N ASP A 131 0.94 0.51 10.81
CA ASP A 131 -0.34 0.84 11.40
C ASP A 131 -1.03 -0.46 11.88
N PRO A 132 -1.67 -0.42 13.07
CA PRO A 132 -2.40 -1.58 13.60
C PRO A 132 -3.66 -1.88 12.79
N GLN A 133 -4.12 -0.91 11.99
CA GLN A 133 -5.28 -1.02 11.14
C GLN A 133 -5.02 -0.27 9.83
N ILE A 134 -5.48 -0.81 8.72
CA ILE A 134 -5.40 -0.19 7.39
C ILE A 134 -6.79 -0.17 6.75
N ASP A 135 -7.03 0.84 5.92
CA ASP A 135 -8.26 0.96 5.16
C ASP A 135 -8.03 0.63 3.67
N VAL A 136 -9.05 0.05 3.05
CA VAL A 136 -9.12 -0.22 1.62
C VAL A 136 -10.47 0.23 1.10
N PHE A 137 -10.47 1.02 0.03
CA PHE A 137 -11.69 1.45 -0.63
C PHE A 137 -12.07 0.50 -1.76
N PHE A 138 -13.31 0.01 -1.71
CA PHE A 138 -13.89 -0.85 -2.74
C PHE A 138 -15.10 -0.15 -3.37
N PRO A 139 -15.00 0.38 -4.60
CA PRO A 139 -16.13 1.03 -5.25
C PRO A 139 -17.30 0.07 -5.49
N GLU A 140 -17.05 -1.24 -5.56
CA GLU A 140 -18.06 -2.28 -5.79
C GLU A 140 -19.08 -2.37 -4.64
N ILE A 141 -18.72 -1.88 -3.46
CA ILE A 141 -19.58 -1.84 -2.28
C ILE A 141 -19.75 -0.40 -1.75
N CYS A 142 -19.34 0.58 -2.55
CA CYS A 142 -19.44 2.01 -2.29
C CYS A 142 -18.87 2.45 -0.93
N ARG A 143 -17.87 1.78 -0.35
CA ARG A 143 -17.28 2.21 0.93
C ARG A 143 -15.86 1.72 1.14
N SER A 144 -15.24 2.29 2.16
CA SER A 144 -13.96 1.83 2.71
C SER A 144 -14.20 0.72 3.75
N LEU A 145 -13.30 -0.27 3.77
CA LEU A 145 -13.26 -1.37 4.74
C LEU A 145 -11.96 -1.32 5.51
N SER A 146 -12.04 -1.59 6.81
CA SER A 146 -10.87 -1.64 7.68
C SER A 146 -10.39 -3.08 7.86
N LEU A 147 -9.07 -3.25 7.92
CA LEU A 147 -8.38 -4.52 8.15
C LEU A 147 -7.39 -4.35 9.31
N ASP A 148 -7.43 -5.27 10.27
CA ASP A 148 -6.57 -5.22 11.44
C ASP A 148 -5.31 -6.06 11.22
N PHE A 149 -4.19 -5.57 11.75
CA PHE A 149 -2.97 -6.36 11.87
C PHE A 149 -3.24 -7.61 12.70
N LYS A 150 -2.86 -8.78 12.17
CA LYS A 150 -3.02 -10.07 12.83
C LYS A 150 -1.70 -10.57 13.40
N ASN A 151 -0.71 -10.73 12.54
CA ASN A 151 0.60 -11.26 12.90
C ASN A 151 1.65 -10.95 11.84
N GLU A 152 2.91 -11.11 12.23
CA GLU A 152 4.03 -11.16 11.28
C GLU A 152 4.20 -12.59 10.76
N GLY A 153 4.72 -12.71 9.55
CA GLY A 153 4.92 -13.99 8.87
C GLY A 153 6.04 -13.93 7.85
N ILE A 154 6.24 -15.04 7.16
CA ILE A 154 7.17 -15.15 6.05
C ILE A 154 6.40 -15.72 4.87
N TYR A 155 6.38 -14.98 3.77
CA TYR A 155 5.78 -15.40 2.51
C TYR A 155 6.89 -15.49 1.46
N LYS A 156 7.14 -16.70 0.93
CA LYS A 156 8.22 -16.98 -0.03
C LYS A 156 9.56 -16.33 0.37
N ASP A 157 10.04 -16.58 1.59
CA ASP A 157 11.28 -16.00 2.19
C ASP A 157 11.31 -14.47 2.36
N VAL A 158 10.18 -13.79 2.19
CA VAL A 158 10.05 -12.36 2.46
C VAL A 158 9.20 -12.18 3.71
N ALA A 159 9.70 -11.38 4.66
CA ALA A 159 8.92 -11.03 5.84
C ALA A 159 7.67 -10.24 5.42
N VAL A 160 6.52 -10.58 5.99
CA VAL A 160 5.22 -9.95 5.72
C VAL A 160 4.51 -9.60 7.02
N ARG A 161 3.73 -8.53 6.98
CA ARG A 161 2.69 -8.25 7.98
C ARG A 161 1.35 -8.68 7.39
N LYS A 162 0.66 -9.57 8.11
CA LYS A 162 -0.66 -10.05 7.73
C LYS A 162 -1.73 -9.16 8.34
N TYR A 163 -2.58 -8.61 7.50
CA TYR A 163 -3.81 -7.91 7.86
C TYR A 163 -5.00 -8.79 7.50
N GLY A 164 -6.06 -8.75 8.31
CA GLY A 164 -7.27 -9.53 8.07
C GLY A 164 -8.52 -8.79 8.49
N ASN A 165 -9.70 -9.40 8.32
CA ASN A 165 -10.98 -8.75 8.61
C ASN A 165 -11.00 -8.09 9.99
N SER A 166 -11.40 -6.82 10.01
CA SER A 166 -11.70 -6.08 11.23
C SER A 166 -13.12 -6.37 11.69
N PRO A 167 -13.37 -6.76 12.96
CA PRO A 167 -14.72 -6.93 13.49
C PRO A 167 -15.59 -5.67 13.35
N GLN A 168 -14.98 -4.49 13.48
CA GLN A 168 -15.64 -3.18 13.42
C GLN A 168 -16.27 -2.90 12.05
N THR A 169 -15.66 -3.39 10.97
CA THR A 169 -16.07 -3.11 9.59
C THR A 169 -17.54 -3.43 9.31
N PHE A 170 -18.06 -4.52 9.87
CA PHE A 170 -19.47 -4.93 9.78
C PHE A 170 -20.09 -5.15 11.16
N GLU A 171 -19.65 -4.43 12.19
CA GLU A 171 -20.24 -4.55 13.53
C GLU A 171 -21.67 -3.99 13.57
N ASP A 172 -22.47 -4.54 14.48
CA ASP A 172 -23.84 -4.09 14.73
C ASP A 172 -23.88 -2.58 15.05
N PRO A 173 -24.73 -1.78 14.36
CA PRO A 173 -24.85 -0.35 14.63
C PRO A 173 -25.26 0.03 16.05
N ASP A 174 -25.90 -0.89 16.78
CA ASP A 174 -26.24 -0.69 18.19
C ASP A 174 -25.02 -0.84 19.11
N VAL A 175 -23.98 -1.55 18.65
CA VAL A 175 -22.69 -1.74 19.36
C VAL A 175 -21.65 -0.71 18.90
N ASP A 176 -21.54 -0.48 17.59
CA ASP A 176 -20.67 0.52 16.99
C ASP A 176 -21.49 1.58 16.25
N GLU A 177 -21.65 2.74 16.91
CA GLU A 177 -22.47 3.83 16.37
C GLU A 177 -21.95 4.39 15.04
N SER A 178 -20.67 4.20 14.72
CA SER A 178 -20.10 4.66 13.45
C SER A 178 -20.74 3.94 12.25
N ASN A 179 -21.28 2.73 12.47
CA ASN A 179 -21.95 1.95 11.43
C ASN A 179 -23.42 2.34 11.20
N LYS A 180 -24.02 3.18 12.04
CA LYS A 180 -25.43 3.60 11.92
C LYS A 180 -25.74 4.24 10.56
N CYS A 181 -24.79 4.95 9.95
CA CYS A 181 -25.02 5.60 8.67
C CYS A 181 -24.97 4.68 7.44
N PHE A 182 -24.52 3.43 7.58
CA PHE A 182 -24.64 2.40 6.55
C PHE A 182 -26.03 1.74 6.54
N CYS A 183 -26.85 2.03 7.54
CA CYS A 183 -28.23 1.55 7.63
C CYS A 183 -29.18 2.56 6.98
N THR A 184 -29.38 2.43 5.67
CA THR A 184 -30.27 3.32 4.92
C THR A 184 -31.66 2.69 4.76
N GLY A 185 -32.57 3.06 5.66
CA GLY A 185 -33.94 2.52 5.72
C GLY A 185 -34.92 3.06 4.67
N LYS A 186 -34.47 3.36 3.44
CA LYS A 186 -35.39 3.87 2.41
C LYS A 186 -36.29 2.75 1.89
N GLY A 187 -37.55 2.74 2.35
CA GLY A 187 -38.64 1.99 1.70
C GLY A 187 -39.12 0.70 2.37
N ARG A 188 -38.53 0.27 3.49
CA ARG A 188 -39.05 -0.82 4.33
C ARG A 188 -38.94 -0.42 5.80
N LYS A 189 -39.88 -0.82 6.66
CA LYS A 189 -39.67 -0.82 8.12
C LYS A 189 -38.45 -1.71 8.40
N ARG A 190 -37.24 -1.19 8.32
CA ARG A 190 -36.02 -1.99 8.48
C ARG A 190 -35.20 -1.43 9.62
N GLN A 191 -35.38 -2.09 10.75
CA GLN A 191 -34.33 -2.26 11.74
C GLN A 191 -33.02 -2.60 11.00
N CYS A 192 -31.92 -1.99 11.43
CA CYS A 192 -30.62 -2.27 10.85
C CYS A 192 -30.30 -3.76 10.94
N LEU A 193 -29.62 -4.28 9.92
CA LEU A 193 -29.14 -5.65 9.96
C LEU A 193 -28.11 -5.79 11.09
N LYS A 194 -28.09 -6.96 11.71
CA LYS A 194 -27.13 -7.31 12.77
C LYS A 194 -25.73 -7.50 12.17
N ARG A 195 -24.75 -7.64 13.06
CA ARG A 195 -23.34 -7.78 12.68
C ARG A 195 -23.02 -8.82 11.61
N GLY A 196 -21.99 -8.51 10.83
CA GLY A 196 -21.31 -9.31 9.81
C GLY A 196 -21.96 -9.29 8.44
N VAL A 197 -22.91 -8.39 8.21
CA VAL A 197 -23.52 -8.18 6.89
C VAL A 197 -23.66 -6.69 6.58
N LEU A 198 -23.77 -6.35 5.30
CA LEU A 198 -23.97 -4.99 4.81
C LEU A 198 -25.05 -4.97 3.72
N ASP A 199 -26.06 -4.12 3.87
CA ASP A 199 -27.07 -3.90 2.84
C ASP A 199 -26.50 -3.01 1.74
N LEU A 200 -26.40 -3.54 0.52
CA LEU A 200 -25.89 -2.82 -0.65
C LEU A 200 -27.01 -2.27 -1.54
N THR A 201 -28.27 -2.32 -1.11
CA THR A 201 -29.41 -1.90 -1.94
C THR A 201 -29.25 -0.49 -2.50
N ASP A 202 -28.85 0.46 -1.66
CA ASP A 202 -28.67 1.86 -2.09
C ASP A 202 -27.38 2.08 -2.91
N CYS A 203 -26.40 1.18 -2.78
CA CYS A 203 -25.15 1.23 -3.53
C CYS A 203 -25.28 0.61 -4.93
N GLN A 204 -25.95 -0.54 -5.05
CA GLN A 204 -26.03 -1.33 -6.28
C GLN A 204 -27.39 -1.22 -6.99
N GLY A 205 -28.41 -0.62 -6.36
CA GLY A 205 -29.77 -0.52 -6.90
C GLY A 205 -30.53 -1.85 -6.93
N VAL A 206 -29.98 -2.92 -6.33
CA VAL A 206 -30.58 -4.26 -6.25
C VAL A 206 -30.52 -4.78 -4.82
N PRO A 207 -31.49 -5.61 -4.38
CA PRO A 207 -31.63 -6.05 -2.97
C PRO A 207 -30.57 -7.10 -2.59
N THR A 208 -29.30 -6.71 -2.60
CA THR A 208 -28.14 -7.56 -2.32
C THR A 208 -27.54 -7.21 -0.97
N ILE A 209 -27.27 -8.25 -0.18
CA ILE A 209 -26.62 -8.15 1.13
C ILE A 209 -25.24 -8.80 1.04
N LEU A 210 -24.20 -8.05 1.37
CA LEU A 210 -22.82 -8.54 1.43
C LEU A 210 -22.55 -9.19 2.79
N SER A 211 -21.74 -10.24 2.80
CA SER A 211 -21.15 -10.83 4.00
C SER A 211 -19.78 -11.44 3.69
N TYR A 212 -19.10 -11.99 4.69
CA TYR A 212 -18.00 -12.94 4.44
C TYR A 212 -18.54 -14.34 4.11
N PRO A 213 -17.75 -15.23 3.48
CA PRO A 213 -18.20 -16.56 3.07
C PRO A 213 -18.72 -17.41 4.23
N HIS A 214 -19.76 -18.18 3.94
CA HIS A 214 -20.53 -18.98 4.90
C HIS A 214 -20.98 -18.19 6.14
N LEU A 215 -21.20 -16.88 5.99
CA LEU A 215 -21.56 -15.97 7.08
C LEU A 215 -20.52 -16.00 8.22
N TYR A 216 -19.24 -16.10 7.85
CA TYR A 216 -18.11 -15.92 8.76
C TYR A 216 -18.19 -14.54 9.42
N MET A 217 -17.91 -14.48 10.74
CA MET A 217 -18.06 -13.30 11.61
C MET A 217 -19.48 -12.70 11.74
N ALA A 218 -20.49 -13.22 11.04
CA ALA A 218 -21.86 -12.73 11.16
C ALA A 218 -22.61 -13.34 12.35
N SER A 219 -23.69 -12.66 12.75
CA SER A 219 -24.57 -13.11 13.82
C SER A 219 -25.04 -14.56 13.59
N PRO A 220 -25.03 -15.44 14.62
CA PRO A 220 -25.39 -16.86 14.47
C PRO A 220 -26.78 -17.10 13.89
N GLU A 221 -27.73 -16.19 14.10
CA GLU A 221 -29.10 -16.29 13.56
C GLU A 221 -29.16 -16.30 12.03
N TYR A 222 -28.20 -15.66 11.35
CA TYR A 222 -28.19 -15.71 9.89
C TYR A 222 -27.86 -17.11 9.37
N ARG A 223 -27.25 -17.97 10.20
CA ARG A 223 -26.87 -19.33 9.85
C ARG A 223 -27.99 -20.34 10.08
N THR A 224 -29.07 -19.96 10.77
CA THR A 224 -30.19 -20.88 11.01
C THR A 224 -31.12 -21.00 9.81
N TYR A 225 -31.07 -20.04 8.88
CA TYR A 225 -31.92 -20.01 7.70
C TYR A 225 -31.52 -21.05 6.65
N ALA A 226 -30.23 -21.09 6.28
CA ALA A 226 -29.72 -21.99 5.25
C ALA A 226 -28.92 -23.16 5.84
N LYS A 227 -29.25 -24.39 5.45
CA LYS A 227 -28.46 -25.58 5.78
C LYS A 227 -27.19 -25.64 4.92
N GLY A 228 -26.10 -26.17 5.47
CA GLY A 228 -24.82 -26.35 4.75
C GLY A 228 -23.79 -25.23 4.97
N LEU A 229 -24.11 -24.22 5.76
CA LEU A 229 -23.15 -23.18 6.15
C LEU A 229 -22.15 -23.70 7.18
N ASN A 230 -20.84 -23.55 6.91
CA ASN A 230 -19.78 -23.99 7.80
C ASN A 230 -18.65 -22.95 7.88
N PRO A 231 -18.83 -21.85 8.62
CA PRO A 231 -17.85 -20.77 8.69
C PRO A 231 -16.53 -21.24 9.32
N SER A 232 -15.41 -21.03 8.62
CA SER A 232 -14.05 -21.27 9.12
C SER A 232 -13.20 -20.03 8.87
N LYS A 233 -12.36 -19.67 9.84
CA LYS A 233 -11.44 -18.55 9.71
C LYS A 233 -10.46 -18.80 8.56
N GLU A 234 -9.86 -19.98 8.51
CA GLU A 234 -8.84 -20.37 7.55
C GLU A 234 -9.34 -20.26 6.10
N LYS A 235 -10.60 -20.65 5.87
CA LYS A 235 -11.20 -20.67 4.54
C LYS A 235 -11.89 -19.37 4.15
N HIS A 236 -12.41 -18.60 5.12
CA HIS A 236 -13.33 -17.49 4.83
C HIS A 236 -12.86 -16.13 5.33
N GLU A 237 -11.73 -16.05 6.05
CA GLU A 237 -11.07 -14.78 6.33
C GLU A 237 -10.47 -14.20 5.04
N ALA A 238 -10.79 -12.94 4.76
CA ALA A 238 -10.06 -12.14 3.78
C ALA A 238 -8.80 -11.57 4.44
N PHE A 239 -7.70 -11.55 3.71
CA PHE A 239 -6.42 -11.13 4.26
C PHE A 239 -5.50 -10.50 3.21
N LEU A 240 -4.53 -9.72 3.68
CA LEU A 240 -3.46 -9.12 2.89
C LEU A 240 -2.12 -9.35 3.60
N GLU A 241 -1.11 -9.80 2.86
CA GLU A 241 0.26 -10.00 3.32
C GLU A 241 1.17 -8.98 2.64
N ILE A 242 1.52 -7.94 3.41
CA ILE A 242 2.21 -6.76 2.92
C ILE A 242 3.67 -6.80 3.38
N GLU A 243 4.60 -6.48 2.48
CA GLU A 243 6.03 -6.36 2.80
C GLU A 243 6.26 -5.15 3.74
N PRO A 244 6.69 -5.37 5.01
CA PRO A 244 6.59 -4.38 6.10
C PRO A 244 7.92 -3.68 6.40
N VAL A 245 8.00 -2.73 7.37
CA VAL A 245 9.23 -2.09 7.95
C VAL A 245 10.18 -3.09 8.63
N ARG A 246 11.50 -2.87 8.58
CA ARG A 246 12.52 -3.80 9.10
C ARG A 246 12.50 -3.62 10.60
N ASP A 247 12.25 -4.70 11.31
CA ASP A 247 12.69 -4.81 12.68
C ASP A 247 14.19 -5.13 12.63
N GLU A 248 15.03 -4.10 12.69
CA GLU A 248 16.42 -4.29 13.10
C GLU A 248 16.44 -4.45 14.62
N GLY A 249 16.36 -5.70 15.10
CA GLY A 249 16.82 -6.05 16.43
C GLY A 249 15.76 -6.63 17.39
N ARG A 250 15.46 -7.92 17.22
CA ARG A 250 15.22 -8.78 18.40
C ARG A 250 16.47 -9.61 18.63
N GLU A 251 17.51 -8.95 19.14
CA GLU A 251 18.49 -9.66 19.95
C GLU A 251 17.73 -10.31 21.12
N LYS A 252 17.94 -11.61 21.30
CA LYS A 252 17.51 -12.32 22.49
C LYS A 252 18.18 -11.65 23.69
N GLY A 253 17.42 -10.82 24.41
CA GLY A 253 17.80 -10.32 25.72
C GLY A 253 17.92 -11.51 26.67
N PHE A 254 19.16 -11.93 26.89
CA PHE A 254 19.54 -12.86 27.94
C PHE A 254 19.44 -12.12 29.28
N GLY A 255 18.54 -12.59 30.15
CA GLY A 255 18.55 -12.29 31.58
C GLY A 255 17.61 -11.17 32.05
N ASP A 256 16.42 -11.55 32.50
CA ASP A 256 16.11 -11.29 33.90
C ASP A 256 15.30 -12.46 34.48
N LYS A 257 15.74 -12.93 35.65
CA LYS A 257 15.10 -14.02 36.39
C LYS A 257 13.90 -13.45 37.12
N GLY A 258 12.70 -13.91 36.75
CA GLY A 258 11.46 -13.56 37.43
C GLY A 258 10.46 -14.69 37.31
N GLU A 259 10.62 -15.67 38.20
CA GLU A 259 9.76 -16.82 38.41
C GLU A 259 8.29 -16.40 38.65
N ARG A 260 7.36 -16.86 37.80
CA ARG A 260 5.99 -17.18 38.23
C ARG A 260 5.34 -18.25 37.33
N ARG A 261 4.80 -19.24 38.03
CA ARG A 261 4.34 -20.57 37.61
C ARG A 261 3.24 -20.57 36.54
N GLU A 262 3.52 -21.29 35.47
CA GLU A 262 2.79 -22.46 34.94
C GLU A 262 1.38 -22.77 35.45
N SER A 263 0.43 -22.86 34.51
CA SER A 263 -0.54 -23.97 34.45
C SER A 263 -1.16 -24.09 33.04
N ASP A 264 -0.85 -25.21 32.41
CA ASP A 264 -1.67 -26.04 31.51
C ASP A 264 -1.99 -25.57 30.08
N VAL A 265 -1.20 -26.08 29.11
CA VAL A 265 -1.71 -26.44 27.78
C VAL A 265 -1.24 -27.85 27.44
N THR A 266 -2.21 -28.75 27.36
CA THR A 266 -2.12 -30.14 26.90
C THR A 266 -1.66 -30.22 25.44
N THR A 267 -0.60 -30.99 25.22
CA THR A 267 -0.14 -31.51 23.93
C THR A 267 -1.09 -32.57 23.36
N TYR A 268 -1.43 -32.44 22.08
CA TYR A 268 -1.68 -33.60 21.21
C TYR A 268 -0.76 -33.50 19.99
N GLY A 269 0.10 -34.49 19.83
CA GLY A 269 0.93 -34.67 18.65
C GLY A 269 0.21 -35.48 17.59
N LEU A 270 0.51 -35.22 16.32
CA LEU A 270 0.36 -36.19 15.24
C LEU A 270 1.51 -36.04 14.23
N SER A 271 2.03 -37.21 13.87
CA SER A 271 3.07 -37.57 12.90
C SER A 271 2.61 -37.34 11.44
N PRO A 272 3.51 -37.29 10.43
CA PRO A 272 3.18 -36.92 9.07
C PRO A 272 2.76 -38.13 8.23
N THR A 273 1.74 -37.97 7.40
CA THR A 273 1.50 -38.85 6.25
C THR A 273 1.26 -38.05 4.98
N GLN A 274 1.91 -38.54 3.95
CA GLN A 274 1.93 -38.09 2.56
C GLN A 274 0.54 -38.08 1.90
N GLY A 275 0.41 -37.27 0.86
CA GLY A 275 -0.72 -37.33 -0.07
C GLY A 275 -0.80 -36.07 -0.94
N ILE A 276 0.15 -35.91 -1.86
CA ILE A 276 0.05 -34.92 -2.95
C ILE A 276 -0.89 -35.53 -3.99
N ASN A 277 -2.05 -34.92 -4.19
CA ASN A 277 -2.79 -35.01 -5.44
C ASN A 277 -2.91 -33.60 -6.00
N SER A 278 -2.17 -33.39 -7.08
CA SER A 278 -2.26 -32.23 -7.97
C SER A 278 -3.42 -32.47 -8.93
N ASP A 279 -4.40 -31.58 -8.93
CA ASP A 279 -5.22 -31.26 -10.10
C ASP A 279 -5.97 -29.96 -9.79
N ASP A 280 -5.44 -28.84 -10.28
CA ASP A 280 -6.21 -27.61 -10.44
C ASP A 280 -5.67 -26.84 -11.65
N HIS A 281 -6.37 -27.03 -12.78
CA HIS A 281 -6.24 -26.22 -13.98
C HIS A 281 -7.08 -24.95 -13.81
N TYR A 282 -6.45 -23.83 -13.47
CA TYR A 282 -7.05 -22.50 -13.64
C TYR A 282 -6.13 -21.61 -14.50
N GLY A 283 -6.71 -21.07 -15.58
CA GLY A 283 -6.04 -20.24 -16.55
C GLY A 283 -5.47 -18.96 -15.91
N LYS A 284 -4.14 -18.86 -15.91
CA LYS A 284 -3.40 -17.64 -15.54
C LYS A 284 -3.57 -16.58 -16.63
N TRP A 285 -4.12 -15.43 -16.28
CA TRP A 285 -4.01 -14.22 -17.11
C TRP A 285 -2.66 -13.55 -16.83
N HIS A 286 -1.80 -13.50 -17.84
CA HIS A 286 -0.51 -12.82 -17.75
C HIS A 286 -0.69 -11.31 -17.86
N VAL A 287 -0.56 -10.60 -16.74
CA VAL A 287 -0.34 -9.14 -16.77
C VAL A 287 1.11 -8.89 -17.13
N ASN A 288 1.34 -8.45 -18.38
CA ASN A 288 2.66 -8.13 -18.90
C ASN A 288 3.11 -6.79 -18.31
N ALA A 289 3.93 -6.81 -17.27
CA ALA A 289 4.53 -5.62 -16.66
C ALA A 289 5.64 -5.04 -17.55
N LYS A 290 5.29 -4.56 -18.75
CA LYS A 290 6.13 -3.68 -19.55
C LYS A 290 5.65 -2.25 -19.36
N ASN A 291 6.13 -1.60 -18.31
CA ASN A 291 6.37 -0.15 -18.22
C ASN A 291 6.99 0.19 -16.86
N MET A 292 8.23 -0.25 -16.67
CA MET A 292 9.07 0.17 -15.55
C MET A 292 9.66 1.55 -15.89
N TYR A 293 8.88 2.61 -15.68
CA TYR A 293 9.35 3.97 -15.85
C TYR A 293 10.35 4.33 -14.73
N THR A 294 11.62 4.23 -15.10
CA THR A 294 12.77 5.02 -14.69
C THR A 294 12.74 5.58 -13.26
N ILE A 295 13.40 4.84 -12.35
CA ILE A 295 13.86 5.23 -11.01
C ILE A 295 14.91 6.36 -11.13
N ARG A 296 14.51 7.56 -11.58
CA ARG A 296 15.39 8.74 -11.63
C ARG A 296 14.83 9.95 -10.90
N THR A 297 13.57 9.94 -10.50
CA THR A 297 12.95 11.11 -9.86
C THR A 297 12.81 10.98 -8.33
N ILE A 298 12.80 9.76 -7.78
CA ILE A 298 12.63 9.53 -6.33
C ILE A 298 13.88 9.90 -5.52
N ASN A 299 15.07 9.84 -6.12
CA ASN A 299 16.33 10.19 -5.43
C ASN A 299 16.54 11.69 -5.17
N ARG A 300 15.69 12.58 -5.70
CA ARG A 300 15.87 14.04 -5.52
C ARG A 300 15.26 14.56 -4.22
N TRP A 301 14.46 13.76 -3.51
CA TRP A 301 13.76 14.16 -2.28
C TRP A 301 14.47 13.75 -0.97
N CYS A 302 15.47 12.87 -1.01
CA CYS A 302 16.26 12.49 0.18
C CYS A 302 17.30 13.56 0.60
N HIS A 303 17.30 14.74 -0.03
CA HIS A 303 18.28 15.80 0.20
C HIS A 303 17.59 17.16 0.40
N ARG A 304 16.72 17.27 1.40
CA ARG A 304 16.54 18.56 2.08
C ARG A 304 15.95 18.35 3.46
N ASP A 305 16.75 18.76 4.43
CA ASP A 305 16.42 18.97 5.83
C ASP A 305 16.41 17.72 6.74
N THR A 306 17.49 17.63 7.51
CA THR A 306 17.83 16.71 8.62
C THR A 306 18.38 15.31 8.26
N ASN A 307 19.71 15.21 8.36
CA ASN A 307 20.50 13.99 8.30
C ASN A 307 20.14 13.01 9.43
N ARG A 308 19.39 11.95 9.09
CA ARG A 308 19.70 10.53 9.37
C ARG A 308 18.50 9.66 8.93
N TRP A 309 18.80 8.53 8.26
CA TRP A 309 17.88 7.41 7.93
C TRP A 309 17.04 7.51 6.64
N CYS A 310 17.63 7.13 5.50
CA CYS A 310 16.91 6.74 4.27
C CYS A 310 17.51 5.47 3.64
N LEU A 311 17.85 4.46 4.44
CA LEU A 311 18.51 3.23 3.96
C LEU A 311 17.84 1.91 4.35
N LEU A 312 16.53 1.93 4.64
CA LEU A 312 15.74 0.72 4.86
C LEU A 312 14.36 0.87 4.21
N GLN A 313 14.30 1.15 2.90
CA GLN A 313 13.00 1.24 2.23
C GLN A 313 12.35 -0.13 2.20
N LYS A 314 11.24 -0.23 2.92
CA LYS A 314 10.30 -1.34 2.82
C LYS A 314 9.00 -0.81 2.27
N SER A 315 8.54 -1.55 1.29
CA SER A 315 7.97 -1.02 0.06
C SER A 315 6.46 -0.83 0.13
N GLY A 316 5.79 -1.45 1.10
CA GLY A 316 4.34 -1.50 1.16
C GLY A 316 3.74 -2.34 0.03
N LEU A 317 4.54 -3.22 -0.60
CA LEU A 317 4.08 -4.10 -1.66
C LEU A 317 3.20 -5.21 -1.09
N LEU A 318 2.02 -5.39 -1.70
CA LEU A 318 1.18 -6.56 -1.47
C LEU A 318 1.80 -7.76 -2.18
N LEU A 319 2.20 -8.80 -1.43
CA LEU A 319 2.82 -9.99 -1.99
C LEU A 319 1.83 -11.13 -2.21
N HIS A 320 0.85 -11.20 -1.32
CA HIS A 320 -0.17 -12.23 -1.32
C HIS A 320 -1.41 -11.70 -0.60
N GLY A 321 -2.59 -12.04 -1.10
CA GLY A 321 -3.84 -11.62 -0.47
C GLY A 321 -5.03 -12.32 -1.09
N ALA A 322 -6.12 -12.36 -0.35
CA ALA A 322 -7.38 -12.93 -0.78
C ALA A 322 -8.52 -12.02 -0.30
N ASN A 323 -9.29 -11.48 -1.24
CA ASN A 323 -10.54 -10.80 -0.97
C ASN A 323 -11.68 -11.82 -1.09
N ARG A 324 -12.35 -12.09 0.03
CA ARG A 324 -13.36 -13.14 0.13
C ARG A 324 -14.68 -12.54 0.56
N VAL A 325 -15.68 -12.60 -0.32
CA VAL A 325 -16.99 -12.00 -0.11
C VAL A 325 -18.10 -12.93 -0.54
N GLN A 326 -19.27 -12.77 0.07
CA GLN A 326 -20.48 -13.51 -0.24
C GLN A 326 -21.63 -12.55 -0.51
N LEU A 327 -22.36 -12.84 -1.59
CA LEU A 327 -23.59 -12.17 -1.95
C LEU A 327 -24.76 -12.99 -1.44
N ASN A 328 -25.68 -12.30 -0.77
CA ASN A 328 -26.86 -12.87 -0.18
C ASN A 328 -28.09 -12.06 -0.60
N ILE A 329 -29.26 -12.67 -0.52
CA ILE A 329 -30.54 -12.01 -0.70
C ILE A 329 -31.34 -12.19 0.59
N PHE A 330 -31.92 -11.11 1.10
CA PHE A 330 -32.79 -11.19 2.26
C PHE A 330 -34.20 -11.55 1.80
N MET A 331 -34.62 -12.79 2.08
CA MET A 331 -35.95 -13.30 1.78
C MET A 331 -36.94 -12.73 2.80
N VAL A 332 -38.04 -12.15 2.29
CA VAL A 332 -39.09 -11.54 3.09
C VAL A 332 -40.41 -12.19 2.73
N ASN A 333 -41.25 -12.42 3.74
CA ASN A 333 -42.61 -12.88 3.53
C ASN A 333 -43.46 -11.69 3.07
N ILE A 334 -44.08 -11.81 1.90
CA ILE A 334 -44.98 -10.78 1.39
C ILE A 334 -46.33 -11.48 1.18
N PRO A 335 -47.29 -11.34 2.12
CA PRO A 335 -48.58 -12.02 2.06
C PRO A 335 -49.36 -11.72 0.79
N GLU A 336 -49.13 -10.55 0.21
CA GLU A 336 -49.75 -10.12 -1.04
C GLU A 336 -49.24 -10.94 -2.22
N LEU A 337 -48.01 -11.46 -2.19
CA LEU A 337 -47.41 -12.17 -3.32
C LEU A 337 -47.46 -13.68 -3.11
N ASP A 338 -48.21 -14.38 -3.96
CA ASP A 338 -48.46 -15.83 -3.81
C ASP A 338 -47.19 -16.68 -3.78
N LEU A 339 -46.12 -16.22 -4.44
CA LEU A 339 -44.80 -16.86 -4.43
C LEU A 339 -44.03 -16.66 -3.11
N LEU A 340 -44.26 -15.55 -2.40
CA LEU A 340 -43.53 -15.18 -1.18
C LEU A 340 -44.36 -15.35 0.10
N LYS A 341 -45.67 -15.58 0.00
CA LYS A 341 -46.58 -15.69 1.16
C LYS A 341 -46.23 -16.82 2.14
N ASN A 342 -45.52 -17.85 1.67
CA ASN A 342 -45.15 -19.02 2.48
C ASN A 342 -43.63 -19.20 2.61
N VAL A 343 -42.86 -18.16 2.31
CA VAL A 343 -41.40 -18.18 2.46
C VAL A 343 -41.06 -17.78 3.89
N SER A 344 -40.15 -18.53 4.51
CA SER A 344 -39.52 -18.15 5.77
C SER A 344 -38.68 -16.89 5.56
N GLU A 345 -38.68 -15.98 6.52
CA GLU A 345 -37.83 -14.79 6.43
C GLU A 345 -36.40 -15.10 6.85
N GLY A 346 -35.43 -14.57 6.13
CA GLY A 346 -34.04 -14.72 6.49
C GLY A 346 -33.07 -14.48 5.34
N LEU A 347 -31.78 -14.60 5.67
CA LEU A 347 -30.70 -14.31 4.75
C LEU A 347 -30.34 -15.57 3.94
N PHE A 348 -30.61 -15.54 2.64
CA PHE A 348 -30.30 -16.63 1.73
C PHE A 348 -28.95 -16.39 1.02
N PRO A 349 -27.94 -17.24 1.22
CA PRO A 349 -26.66 -17.14 0.53
C PRO A 349 -26.81 -17.54 -0.94
N VAL A 350 -26.31 -16.72 -1.85
CA VAL A 350 -26.39 -16.99 -3.30
C VAL A 350 -25.07 -17.55 -3.82
N VAL A 351 -23.98 -16.79 -3.63
CA VAL A 351 -22.65 -17.14 -4.13
C VAL A 351 -21.58 -16.43 -3.30
N TRP A 352 -20.43 -17.06 -3.13
CA TRP A 352 -19.24 -16.43 -2.59
C TRP A 352 -18.08 -16.57 -3.56
N MET A 353 -17.14 -15.62 -3.49
CA MET A 353 -16.02 -15.51 -4.40
C MET A 353 -14.73 -15.31 -3.62
N ASP A 354 -13.63 -15.85 -4.16
CA ASP A 354 -12.26 -15.63 -3.70
C ASP A 354 -11.49 -14.94 -4.82
N GLU A 355 -11.20 -13.66 -4.63
CA GLU A 355 -10.33 -12.90 -5.52
C GLU A 355 -8.95 -12.79 -4.87
N GLY A 356 -8.02 -13.61 -5.36
CA GLY A 356 -6.66 -13.69 -4.85
C GLY A 356 -5.65 -12.92 -5.71
N ILE A 357 -4.63 -12.37 -5.06
CA ILE A 357 -3.40 -11.90 -5.69
C ILE A 357 -2.23 -12.67 -5.10
N GLU A 358 -1.35 -13.15 -5.98
CA GLU A 358 -0.13 -13.83 -5.59
C GLU A 358 1.02 -13.39 -6.50
N VAL A 359 2.13 -12.95 -5.92
CA VAL A 359 3.33 -12.65 -6.70
C VAL A 359 3.98 -13.96 -7.15
N ASP A 360 4.04 -14.13 -8.47
CA ASP A 360 4.67 -15.28 -9.13
C ASP A 360 6.16 -15.41 -8.79
N ASP A 361 6.68 -16.63 -8.83
CA ASP A 361 8.03 -16.95 -8.36
C ASP A 361 9.13 -16.22 -9.13
N LEU A 362 8.95 -15.98 -10.44
CA LEU A 362 9.93 -15.24 -11.25
C LEU A 362 10.03 -13.77 -10.79
N ASN A 363 8.87 -13.16 -10.50
CA ASN A 363 8.80 -11.80 -9.99
C ASN A 363 9.34 -11.75 -8.55
N MET A 364 9.08 -12.77 -7.74
CA MET A 364 9.64 -12.89 -6.40
C MET A 364 11.16 -12.98 -6.40
N VAL A 365 11.79 -13.71 -7.33
CA VAL A 365 13.26 -13.74 -7.44
C VAL A 365 13.82 -12.36 -7.78
N THR A 366 13.18 -11.64 -8.70
CA THR A 366 13.57 -10.28 -9.08
C THR A 366 13.42 -9.32 -7.90
N LEU A 367 12.30 -9.41 -7.19
CA LEU A 367 12.01 -8.61 -6.01
C LEU A 367 13.01 -8.89 -4.88
N LYS A 368 13.31 -10.16 -4.60
CA LYS A 368 14.34 -10.56 -3.63
C LYS A 368 15.71 -10.00 -3.98
N LYS A 369 16.10 -10.00 -5.26
CA LYS A 369 17.36 -9.38 -5.72
C LYS A 369 17.37 -7.88 -5.46
N ALA A 370 16.26 -7.20 -5.75
CA ALA A 370 16.11 -5.77 -5.46
C ALA A 370 16.22 -5.49 -3.95
N PHE A 371 15.53 -6.26 -3.11
CA PHE A 371 15.63 -6.12 -1.65
C PHE A 371 17.05 -6.41 -1.11
N LYS A 372 17.74 -7.42 -1.64
CA LYS A 372 19.15 -7.69 -1.31
C LYS A 372 20.07 -6.54 -1.72
N PHE A 373 19.86 -5.97 -2.90
CA PHE A 373 20.63 -4.82 -3.38
C PHE A 373 20.41 -3.59 -2.49
N VAL A 374 19.16 -3.31 -2.08
CA VAL A 374 18.86 -2.22 -1.14
C VAL A 374 19.53 -2.47 0.22
N ASN A 375 19.45 -3.68 0.75
CA ASN A 375 20.09 -4.03 2.02
C ASN A 375 21.63 -3.99 1.97
N ALA A 376 22.24 -4.15 0.79
CA ALA A 376 23.68 -4.04 0.63
C ALA A 376 24.20 -2.63 1.00
N PHE A 377 23.40 -1.57 0.80
CA PHE A 377 23.78 -0.23 1.23
C PHE A 377 23.91 -0.11 2.75
N ASN A 378 23.06 -0.82 3.51
CA ASN A 378 23.17 -0.83 4.96
C ASN A 378 24.44 -1.57 5.42
N THR A 379 24.80 -2.67 4.74
CA THR A 379 26.07 -3.36 4.95
C THR A 379 27.27 -2.44 4.66
N ILE A 380 27.25 -1.74 3.52
CA ILE A 380 28.30 -0.79 3.14
C ILE A 380 28.41 0.35 4.16
N LYS A 381 27.28 0.88 4.65
CA LYS A 381 27.22 1.91 5.70
C LYS A 381 27.97 1.46 6.96
N TRP A 382 27.67 0.26 7.47
CA TRP A 382 28.32 -0.26 8.67
C TRP A 382 29.81 -0.53 8.47
N LEU A 383 30.20 -1.07 7.30
CA LEU A 383 31.61 -1.24 6.95
C LEU A 383 32.35 0.10 6.92
N ALA A 384 31.77 1.14 6.33
CA ALA A 384 32.36 2.47 6.30
C ALA A 384 32.54 3.08 7.71
N ILE A 385 31.59 2.85 8.61
CA ILE A 385 31.70 3.28 10.02
C ILE A 385 32.85 2.56 10.73
N VAL A 386 32.95 1.24 10.57
CA VAL A 386 34.03 0.44 11.18
C VAL A 386 35.40 0.88 10.67
N VAL A 387 35.53 1.11 9.37
CA VAL A 387 36.76 1.63 8.76
C VAL A 387 37.09 3.02 9.33
N GLY A 388 36.11 3.91 9.43
CA GLY A 388 36.30 5.25 10.01
C GLY A 388 36.78 5.21 11.47
N VAL A 389 36.16 4.38 12.30
CA VAL A 389 36.57 4.18 13.71
C VAL A 389 37.98 3.60 13.78
N GLY A 390 38.33 2.67 12.90
CA GLY A 390 39.68 2.12 12.80
C GLY A 390 40.73 3.18 12.49
N VAL A 391 40.47 4.05 11.50
CA VAL A 391 41.38 5.16 11.14
C VAL A 391 41.57 6.13 12.31
N ILE A 392 40.49 6.48 13.01
CA ILE A 392 40.56 7.34 14.20
C ILE A 392 41.39 6.66 15.31
N GLY A 393 41.18 5.36 15.54
CA GLY A 393 41.94 4.59 16.53
C GLY A 393 43.44 4.59 16.24
N VAL A 394 43.82 4.39 14.96
CA VAL A 394 45.22 4.45 14.52
C VAL A 394 45.80 5.86 14.70
N ALA A 395 45.05 6.90 14.32
CA ALA A 395 45.49 8.29 14.50
C ALA A 395 45.74 8.63 15.98
N LEU A 396 44.83 8.24 16.87
CA LEU A 396 44.98 8.43 18.32
C LEU A 396 46.17 7.65 18.89
N TYR A 397 46.41 6.43 18.40
CA TYR A 397 47.58 5.63 18.78
C TYR A 397 48.89 6.33 18.39
N LEU A 398 48.99 6.81 17.15
CA LEU A 398 50.17 7.54 16.65
C LEU A 398 50.39 8.84 17.42
N MET A 399 49.32 9.59 17.74
CA MET A 399 49.42 10.80 18.56
C MET A 399 49.92 10.52 19.99
N LYS A 400 49.45 9.44 20.62
CA LYS A 400 49.94 9.00 21.94
C LYS A 400 51.41 8.60 21.90
N GLN A 401 51.84 7.90 20.85
CA GLN A 401 53.24 7.51 20.67
C GLN A 401 54.15 8.73 20.47
N ASN A 402 53.69 9.76 19.76
CA ASN A 402 54.46 10.98 19.53
C ASN A 402 54.59 11.84 20.80
N LYS A 403 53.54 11.93 21.63
CA LYS A 403 53.59 12.60 22.93
C LYS A 403 54.62 11.96 23.89
N ASN A 404 54.77 10.63 23.84
CA ASN A 404 55.76 9.93 24.64
C ASN A 404 57.21 10.05 24.11
N ARG A 405 57.40 10.39 22.82
CA ARG A 405 58.73 10.64 22.24
C ARG A 405 59.26 12.05 22.53
N GLY A 406 58.41 13.01 22.88
CA GLY A 406 58.79 14.40 23.19
C GLY A 406 59.44 14.65 24.57
N SER A 407 59.81 13.61 25.33
CA SER A 407 60.37 13.73 26.69
C SER A 407 61.86 13.33 26.81
N TYR A 408 62.58 13.22 25.71
CA TYR A 408 64.02 12.87 25.70
C TYR A 408 64.82 13.74 24.71
N ASP A 409 65.00 15.03 25.03
CA ASP A 409 66.17 15.78 24.52
C ASP A 409 66.56 16.92 25.48
N ASN A 410 67.07 16.55 26.66
CA ASN A 410 67.90 17.45 27.47
C ASN A 410 69.37 17.11 27.19
N ARG A 411 69.92 17.61 26.09
CA ARG A 411 71.37 17.55 25.84
C ARG A 411 72.07 18.69 26.58
N VAL A 412 72.94 18.25 27.48
CA VAL A 412 73.97 18.96 28.22
C VAL A 412 74.69 20.02 27.36
N LEU A 413 74.70 21.27 27.84
CA LEU A 413 75.64 22.30 27.42
C LEU A 413 76.99 22.05 28.11
N PRO A 414 78.13 21.93 27.41
CA PRO A 414 79.42 22.05 28.06
C PRO A 414 79.73 23.53 28.29
N THR A 415 79.84 23.91 29.55
CA THR A 415 80.45 25.16 30.03
C THR A 415 81.95 25.15 29.73
N LEU A 416 82.42 26.06 28.88
CA LEU A 416 83.85 26.35 28.72
C LEU A 416 84.27 27.46 29.67
N SER A 417 85.11 27.07 30.64
CA SER A 417 85.76 27.89 31.66
C SER A 417 86.69 28.94 31.04
N THR A 418 86.54 30.19 31.47
CA THR A 418 87.49 31.28 31.27
C THR A 418 88.75 31.07 32.12
N LYS A 419 89.94 31.03 31.51
CA LYS A 419 91.18 31.49 32.17
C LYS A 419 92.18 32.10 31.17
N THR A 420 92.35 33.39 31.40
CA THR A 420 93.24 34.47 30.95
C THR A 420 94.65 34.18 30.41
N ARG A 421 94.99 35.00 29.39
CA ARG A 421 96.19 35.85 29.21
C ARG A 421 97.37 35.35 28.34
N GLY A 422 97.57 36.03 27.22
CA GLY A 422 98.80 36.11 26.43
C GLY A 422 98.55 36.93 25.14
N GLU A 423 99.07 38.15 25.09
CA GLU A 423 99.07 39.07 23.93
C GLU A 423 99.76 38.42 22.70
N ILE A 424 99.48 38.78 21.44
CA ILE A 424 100.03 39.94 20.70
C ILE A 424 99.32 40.05 19.33
N ASN A 425 99.26 41.28 18.83
CA ASN A 425 98.64 41.78 17.59
C ASN A 425 99.22 41.30 16.23
N ILE A 426 98.29 41.19 15.26
CA ILE A 426 98.28 41.65 13.84
C ILE A 426 99.47 41.31 12.91
N SER A 427 99.21 40.54 11.83
CA SER A 427 99.27 41.00 10.42
C SER A 427 99.07 39.86 9.41
N PHE A 428 98.46 40.19 8.26
CA PHE A 428 98.19 39.30 7.11
C PHE A 428 99.42 39.09 6.23
N GLU A 429 99.58 37.87 5.71
CA GLU A 429 100.40 37.60 4.51
C GLU A 429 99.72 36.52 3.66
N GLY A 430 99.49 36.84 2.38
CA GLY A 430 98.90 35.94 1.40
C GLY A 430 99.95 35.26 0.51
N SER A 431 99.50 34.26 -0.24
CA SER A 431 100.04 33.68 -1.50
C SER A 431 99.78 32.16 -1.44
N GLY A 432 99.02 31.56 -2.34
CA GLY A 432 99.40 31.51 -3.75
C GLY A 432 98.26 31.12 -4.70
N LYS A 433 98.40 31.69 -5.90
CA LYS A 433 97.61 31.57 -7.11
C LYS A 433 97.56 30.15 -7.69
N LYS A 434 96.46 29.86 -8.40
CA LYS A 434 96.39 29.52 -9.84
C LYS A 434 94.88 29.56 -10.23
N THR A 435 94.37 30.59 -10.90
CA THR A 435 94.21 30.76 -12.37
C THR A 435 93.90 29.45 -13.10
N ALA A 436 92.98 29.34 -14.05
CA ALA A 436 91.88 30.11 -14.61
C ALA A 436 91.29 29.16 -15.68
N ASN A 437 89.98 29.18 -15.94
CA ASN A 437 89.49 29.32 -17.32
C ASN A 437 87.96 29.47 -17.37
N ASN A 438 87.58 30.53 -18.09
CA ASN A 438 86.27 30.89 -18.59
C ASN A 438 85.70 29.80 -19.53
N SER A 439 84.37 29.68 -19.58
CA SER A 439 83.59 30.18 -20.74
C SER A 439 82.11 29.79 -20.68
N GLY A 440 81.23 30.79 -20.87
CA GLY A 440 79.92 30.66 -21.52
C GLY A 440 78.76 30.19 -20.64
N VAL A 441 77.91 31.06 -20.06
CA VAL A 441 76.86 31.89 -20.69
C VAL A 441 75.83 30.99 -21.38
N THR A 442 74.55 30.93 -20.98
CA THR A 442 73.52 31.99 -21.09
C THR A 442 72.33 31.53 -20.21
N THR A 443 71.87 32.28 -19.20
CA THR A 443 70.81 33.34 -19.28
C THR A 443 69.40 32.71 -19.16
N VAL A 444 68.45 33.15 -18.34
CA VAL A 444 68.36 34.28 -17.41
C VAL A 444 67.38 33.92 -16.29
N GLN A 445 67.68 34.53 -15.16
CA GLN A 445 67.03 34.48 -13.87
C GLN A 445 65.80 35.41 -13.87
N GLU A 446 65.08 35.38 -12.75
CA GLU A 446 64.34 36.51 -12.19
C GLU A 446 62.88 36.73 -12.58
N VAL A 447 61.98 37.11 -11.65
CA VAL A 447 61.89 37.10 -10.17
C VAL A 447 60.61 37.91 -9.88
N LEU A 448 59.91 37.53 -8.81
CA LEU A 448 59.15 38.34 -7.82
C LEU A 448 58.68 39.76 -8.25
N ARG A 449 57.53 40.26 -7.80
CA ARG A 449 57.15 40.44 -6.39
C ARG A 449 55.83 41.23 -6.32
N ASN A 450 55.14 41.03 -5.19
CA ASN A 450 54.06 41.83 -4.58
C ASN A 450 53.96 43.31 -4.95
N GLU A 451 52.73 43.85 -4.87
CA GLU A 451 52.44 44.99 -3.99
C GLU A 451 50.94 45.08 -3.61
N LYS A 452 50.70 45.53 -2.37
CA LYS A 452 49.41 45.90 -1.76
C LYS A 452 49.16 47.39 -2.00
N GLY A 453 47.89 47.80 -2.06
CA GLY A 453 47.49 49.20 -1.89
C GLY A 453 45.97 49.38 -1.88
N ASP A 454 45.45 49.87 -0.75
CA ASP A 454 44.07 50.33 -0.54
C ASP A 454 43.70 51.55 -1.41
N ILE A 455 42.39 51.81 -1.60
CA ILE A 455 41.69 53.07 -1.24
C ILE A 455 40.24 53.07 -1.82
N ASP A 456 39.39 53.69 -1.01
CA ASP A 456 37.94 53.86 -0.94
C ASP A 456 37.16 54.55 -2.09
N ALA A 457 35.86 54.23 -2.07
CA ALA A 457 34.66 55.06 -2.18
C ALA A 457 34.16 55.74 -3.49
N SER A 458 32.81 55.75 -3.51
CA SER A 458 31.83 56.58 -4.23
C SER A 458 31.23 56.02 -5.53
N THR A 459 29.97 55.54 -5.46
CA THR A 459 28.72 56.28 -5.71
C THR A 459 28.49 56.56 -7.20
N LEU A 460 27.59 55.82 -7.84
CA LEU A 460 26.67 56.39 -8.83
C LEU A 460 25.43 55.52 -8.98
N ASP A 461 24.35 56.27 -9.09
CA ASP A 461 22.96 55.96 -8.85
C ASP A 461 22.23 55.79 -10.20
N ARG A 462 20.96 55.37 -10.13
CA ARG A 462 19.89 55.50 -11.15
C ARG A 462 19.65 54.37 -12.19
N ASN A 463 18.62 53.60 -11.88
CA ASN A 463 17.29 53.63 -12.50
C ASN A 463 17.08 53.48 -14.02
N SER A 464 16.35 52.39 -14.33
CA SER A 464 15.06 52.34 -15.05
C SER A 464 14.97 52.53 -16.57
N THR A 465 14.38 51.51 -17.23
CA THR A 465 13.26 51.57 -18.22
C THR A 465 12.91 50.12 -18.60
N LYS A 466 11.78 49.51 -18.19
CA LYS A 466 10.41 49.50 -18.78
C LYS A 466 10.32 49.24 -20.30
N SER A 467 9.71 48.11 -20.67
CA SER A 467 8.61 47.88 -21.66
C SER A 467 8.72 46.42 -22.18
N ALA A 468 7.84 45.46 -21.87
CA ALA A 468 6.47 45.26 -22.34
C ALA A 468 6.31 45.27 -23.88
N ILE A 469 5.93 44.12 -24.49
CA ILE A 469 4.67 43.90 -25.26
C ILE A 469 4.74 42.67 -26.22
N SER A 470 3.63 41.89 -26.21
CA SER A 470 3.00 41.04 -27.26
C SER A 470 3.65 39.72 -27.68
N LYS A 471 3.03 38.54 -27.44
CA LYS A 471 1.84 37.92 -28.11
C LYS A 471 2.06 37.58 -29.60
N ASN A 472 1.98 36.27 -29.90
CA ASN A 472 1.27 35.55 -30.98
C ASN A 472 1.66 34.06 -30.83
N GLY A 473 0.82 33.02 -30.86
CA GLY A 473 -0.56 32.86 -31.33
C GLY A 473 -0.60 31.98 -32.59
N LEU A 474 -1.23 30.79 -32.48
CA LEU A 474 -1.73 29.87 -33.53
C LEU A 474 -0.70 28.90 -34.15
N ASN A 475 -0.95 27.59 -34.35
CA ASN A 475 -2.18 26.81 -34.51
C ASN A 475 -2.31 25.64 -33.53
#